data_AF-A0A0Q8GS80-F1
#
_entry.id   AF-A0A0Q8GS80-F1
#
_cell.length_a   1.000
_cell.length_b   1.000
_cell.length_c   1.000
_cell.angle_alpha   90.00
_cell.angle_beta   90.00
_cell.angle_gamma   90.00
#
_symmetry.space_group_name_H-M   'P 1'
#
loop_
_entity.id
_entity.type
_entity.pdbx_description
1 polymer ?
#
loop_
_entity_poly.entity_id
_entity_poly.type
_entity_poly.pdbx_seq_one_letter_code
_entity_poly.pdbx_strand_id
1 'polypeptide(L)'
;MNACQNVFRRSFLGLVLAAALAGCAAPPPAAREVWSAAWGTAMLAQPVPQAGAKPVPAPWRQPMRDVSLRQIVRVTAPGSVLRVRVSNLFGDEPLAIGAASVARVQALDPQPVLDAASVRLLSFGGRRDLTVPAGGEVWSDPVELALPALADLAVQLHVQAGPRQASVHPGSRIRSWAMPGNRARALAWPDAVAQEGWWHLAAVDVRAPKALPVLVATGDSITDGYGVPSGSYQRWTDVLAGRLAAVKREAAVVNTGIGGGRLLREGAGPSLVSRFDRDVLARSGATHAVVMIGVNDLGVSHRGRETTPASRAKLLGEMKAGFADLAQRARAQGVCLIGSTVMPYSGSGYYAPKAENEADRQALNAWLREPGRFDALLDFDALMRDPARPTHLRADVDNDGLHPSLAGYRVMAEAFPVDLLDKRCAKVSGP
;
A
#
# COMPACT_ATOMS: atom_id res chain seq x y z
N MET A 1 28.23 -12.23 97.70
CA MET A 1 27.40 -12.26 96.48
C MET A 1 26.69 -10.91 96.43
N ASN A 2 26.96 -9.91 95.59
CA ASN A 2 27.79 -9.74 94.40
C ASN A 2 28.39 -8.32 94.40
N ALA A 3 29.53 -8.17 93.71
CA ALA A 3 30.30 -6.96 93.46
C ALA A 3 29.45 -5.83 92.85
N CYS A 4 29.56 -4.57 93.29
CA CYS A 4 30.62 -3.57 93.03
C CYS A 4 30.60 -2.96 91.61
N GLN A 5 30.54 -1.62 91.59
CA GLN A 5 31.03 -0.65 90.59
C GLN A 5 30.07 0.01 89.57
N ASN A 6 29.75 1.28 89.90
CA ASN A 6 30.16 2.51 89.20
C ASN A 6 29.69 2.85 87.76
N VAL A 7 29.13 4.08 87.68
CA VAL A 7 29.56 5.22 86.83
C VAL A 7 28.88 5.45 85.45
N PHE A 8 28.18 6.61 85.43
CA PHE A 8 28.04 7.64 84.38
C PHE A 8 27.17 7.47 83.12
N ARG A 9 26.20 8.41 83.04
CA ARG A 9 25.75 9.25 81.90
C ARG A 9 25.93 8.72 80.47
N ARG A 10 24.80 8.58 79.74
CA ARG A 10 24.65 8.80 78.28
C ARG A 10 23.23 9.32 78.03
N SER A 11 23.04 10.59 77.68
CA SER A 11 23.02 11.16 76.31
C SER A 11 21.95 10.52 75.41
N PHE A 12 20.86 11.26 75.20
CA PHE A 12 19.82 10.99 74.21
C PHE A 12 20.44 11.00 72.79
N LEU A 13 20.31 9.90 72.07
CA LEU A 13 20.60 9.82 70.64
C LEU A 13 19.30 9.42 69.93
N GLY A 14 18.70 10.36 69.20
CA GLY A 14 17.58 10.09 68.31
C GLY A 14 18.06 9.31 67.08
N LEU A 15 17.47 8.13 66.87
CA LEU A 15 17.73 7.30 65.70
C LEU A 15 16.77 7.72 64.58
N VAL A 16 17.25 8.52 63.62
CA VAL A 16 16.55 8.73 62.35
C VAL A 16 16.87 7.53 61.45
N LEU A 17 15.87 6.68 61.22
CA LEU A 17 15.97 5.55 60.32
C LEU A 17 15.90 6.07 58.87
N ALA A 18 17.04 6.24 58.22
CA ALA A 18 17.09 6.53 56.78
C ALA A 18 16.76 5.25 56.00
N ALA A 19 15.51 5.11 55.57
CA ALA A 19 15.10 4.08 54.64
C ALA A 19 15.74 4.37 53.27
N ALA A 20 16.79 3.62 52.92
CA ALA A 20 17.34 3.62 51.57
C ALA A 20 16.30 2.97 50.63
N LEU A 21 15.51 3.81 49.96
CA LEU A 21 14.70 3.42 48.82
C LEU A 21 15.66 3.06 47.68
N ALA A 22 16.07 1.79 47.63
CA ALA A 22 16.63 1.19 46.43
C ALA A 22 15.51 1.19 45.36
N GLY A 23 15.44 2.29 44.61
CA GLY A 23 14.58 2.38 43.44
C GLY A 23 14.96 1.26 42.48
N CYS A 24 14.13 0.22 42.41
CA CYS A 24 14.15 -0.70 41.29
C CYS A 24 13.84 0.13 40.05
N ALA A 25 14.88 0.55 39.32
CA ALA A 25 14.71 1.06 37.98
C ALA A 25 14.13 -0.11 37.18
N ALA A 26 12.81 -0.07 36.95
CA ALA A 26 12.18 -0.96 36.00
C ALA A 26 12.95 -0.78 34.67
N PRO A 27 13.37 -1.88 34.01
CA PRO A 27 13.96 -1.76 32.69
C PRO A 27 13.00 -0.96 31.80
N PRO A 28 13.50 -0.07 30.92
CA PRO A 28 12.64 0.65 30.01
C PRO A 28 11.73 -0.38 29.31
N PRO A 29 10.42 -0.11 29.17
CA PRO A 29 9.53 -1.04 28.50
C PRO A 29 10.18 -1.39 27.18
N ALA A 30 10.42 -2.69 26.95
CA ALA A 30 10.95 -3.18 25.69
C ALA A 30 10.15 -2.49 24.58
N ALA A 31 10.83 -1.82 23.65
CA ALA A 31 10.17 -1.12 22.56
C ALA A 31 9.13 -2.08 21.99
N ARG A 32 7.84 -1.75 22.11
CA ARG A 32 6.77 -2.61 21.60
C ARG A 32 7.07 -2.80 20.14
N GLU A 33 7.41 -4.01 19.74
CA GLU A 33 7.64 -4.32 18.34
C GLU A 33 6.31 -4.07 17.61
N VAL A 34 6.29 -3.11 16.68
CA VAL A 34 5.09 -2.70 15.95
C VAL A 34 5.16 -3.30 14.54
N TRP A 35 4.02 -3.81 14.07
CA TRP A 35 3.86 -4.19 12.67
C TRP A 35 3.80 -2.94 11.79
N SER A 36 4.64 -2.92 10.76
CA SER A 36 4.63 -1.90 9.71
C SER A 36 4.37 -2.57 8.37
N ALA A 37 3.47 -1.98 7.59
CA ALA A 37 3.25 -2.43 6.22
C ALA A 37 4.53 -2.18 5.41
N ALA A 38 5.11 -3.26 4.87
CA ALA A 38 6.29 -3.20 4.03
C ALA A 38 5.93 -3.33 2.54
N TRP A 39 4.81 -3.96 2.25
CA TRP A 39 4.19 -3.99 0.94
C TRP A 39 2.67 -4.17 1.09
N GLY A 40 1.91 -3.70 0.12
CA GLY A 40 0.48 -3.97 0.04
C GLY A 40 -0.09 -3.52 -1.29
N THR A 41 -1.32 -3.96 -1.55
CA THR A 41 -2.08 -3.57 -2.74
C THR A 41 -3.57 -3.41 -2.41
N ALA A 42 -4.30 -2.71 -3.28
CA ALA A 42 -5.76 -2.66 -3.25
C ALA A 42 -6.34 -3.87 -3.98
N MET A 43 -7.19 -4.64 -3.30
CA MET A 43 -7.85 -5.79 -3.90
C MET A 43 -9.08 -5.38 -4.70
N LEU A 44 -9.36 -6.14 -5.74
CA LEU A 44 -10.48 -6.00 -6.68
C LEU A 44 -11.17 -7.34 -6.87
N ALA A 45 -12.44 -7.30 -7.28
CA ALA A 45 -13.06 -8.45 -7.92
C ALA A 45 -12.36 -8.72 -9.26
N GLN A 46 -12.15 -9.99 -9.59
CA GLN A 46 -11.62 -10.36 -10.89
C GLN A 46 -12.53 -9.80 -12.01
N PRO A 47 -11.97 -9.05 -12.97
CA PRO A 47 -12.75 -8.55 -14.09
C PRO A 47 -13.39 -9.69 -14.89
N VAL A 48 -14.66 -9.54 -15.22
CA VAL A 48 -15.34 -10.43 -16.17
C VAL A 48 -14.67 -10.24 -17.55
N PRO A 49 -14.18 -11.32 -18.19
CA PRO A 49 -13.61 -11.21 -19.53
C PRO A 49 -14.61 -10.58 -20.51
N GLN A 50 -14.18 -9.56 -21.25
CA GLN A 50 -15.01 -8.96 -22.30
C GLN A 50 -15.16 -9.92 -23.49
N ALA A 51 -16.26 -9.77 -24.25
CA ALA A 51 -16.47 -10.53 -25.48
C ALA A 51 -15.27 -10.33 -26.45
N GLY A 52 -14.70 -11.44 -26.94
CA GLY A 52 -13.53 -11.42 -27.82
C GLY A 52 -12.18 -11.27 -27.12
N ALA A 53 -12.14 -11.19 -25.78
CA ALA A 53 -10.89 -11.23 -25.04
C ALA A 53 -10.17 -12.59 -25.24
N LYS A 54 -8.83 -12.58 -25.25
CA LYS A 54 -8.05 -13.81 -25.29
C LYS A 54 -8.40 -14.70 -24.10
N PRO A 55 -8.57 -16.02 -24.29
CA PRO A 55 -8.85 -16.93 -23.18
C PRO A 55 -7.78 -16.85 -22.10
N VAL A 56 -8.20 -16.88 -20.83
CA VAL A 56 -7.27 -17.01 -19.71
C VAL A 56 -6.58 -18.39 -19.81
N PRO A 57 -5.25 -18.46 -19.85
CA PRO A 57 -4.53 -19.72 -19.96
C PRO A 57 -4.72 -20.58 -18.70
N ALA A 58 -4.66 -21.91 -18.83
CA ALA A 58 -4.45 -22.75 -17.65
C ALA A 58 -3.04 -22.46 -17.08
N PRO A 59 -2.82 -22.56 -15.76
CA PRO A 59 -3.79 -22.90 -14.71
C PRO A 59 -4.50 -21.68 -14.09
N TRP A 60 -4.49 -20.51 -14.74
CA TRP A 60 -5.07 -19.26 -14.22
C TRP A 60 -6.59 -19.15 -14.31
N ARG A 61 -7.25 -20.09 -14.98
CA ARG A 61 -8.71 -20.14 -15.11
C ARG A 61 -9.37 -20.34 -13.75
N GLN A 62 -10.40 -19.55 -13.47
CA GLN A 62 -11.21 -19.73 -12.26
C GLN A 62 -12.37 -20.72 -12.50
N PRO A 63 -12.84 -21.42 -11.44
CA PRO A 63 -12.19 -21.51 -10.13
C PRO A 63 -10.88 -22.31 -10.21
N MET A 64 -9.82 -21.83 -9.58
CA MET A 64 -8.57 -22.59 -9.45
C MET A 64 -8.78 -23.84 -8.59
N ARG A 65 -8.22 -24.97 -9.02
CA ARG A 65 -8.24 -26.23 -8.27
C ARG A 65 -6.87 -26.87 -8.33
N ASP A 66 -6.29 -27.12 -7.16
CA ASP A 66 -4.95 -27.68 -7.02
C ASP A 66 -3.88 -26.91 -7.84
N VAL A 67 -3.78 -25.60 -7.60
CA VAL A 67 -2.85 -24.71 -8.30
C VAL A 67 -1.98 -23.98 -7.30
N SER A 68 -0.67 -23.98 -7.50
CA SER A 68 0.24 -23.11 -6.77
C SER A 68 0.51 -21.82 -7.55
N LEU A 69 0.48 -20.71 -6.83
CA LEU A 69 0.79 -19.36 -7.31
C LEU A 69 2.09 -18.91 -6.65
N ARG A 70 3.03 -18.34 -7.41
CA ARG A 70 4.23 -17.67 -6.92
C ARG A 70 4.14 -16.22 -7.31
N GLN A 71 3.97 -15.37 -6.31
CA GLN A 71 3.67 -13.96 -6.45
C GLN A 71 4.83 -13.16 -5.92
N ILE A 72 5.39 -12.27 -6.73
CA ILE A 72 6.54 -11.47 -6.31
C ILE A 72 6.07 -10.11 -5.82
N VAL A 73 6.62 -9.71 -4.68
CA VAL A 73 6.40 -8.39 -4.09
C VAL A 73 7.74 -7.80 -3.67
N ARG A 74 7.90 -6.49 -3.80
CA ARG A 74 9.05 -5.77 -3.26
C ARG A 74 8.67 -5.13 -1.95
N VAL A 75 9.32 -5.55 -0.86
CA VAL A 75 9.14 -4.89 0.44
C VAL A 75 9.93 -3.58 0.45
N THR A 76 9.34 -2.51 0.96
CA THR A 76 9.95 -1.18 0.97
C THR A 76 10.65 -0.85 2.29
N ALA A 77 10.34 -1.61 3.34
CA ALA A 77 10.92 -1.46 4.67
C ALA A 77 11.66 -2.73 5.12
N PRO A 78 12.73 -2.59 5.92
CA PRO A 78 13.45 -3.73 6.46
C PRO A 78 12.71 -4.33 7.67
N GLY A 79 12.95 -5.60 7.94
CA GLY A 79 12.49 -6.26 9.17
C GLY A 79 12.99 -7.69 9.31
N SER A 80 12.90 -8.25 10.52
CA SER A 80 13.39 -9.61 10.84
C SER A 80 12.28 -10.65 10.95
N VAL A 81 11.05 -10.21 11.15
CA VAL A 81 9.85 -11.05 11.21
C VAL A 81 8.81 -10.47 10.27
N LEU A 82 8.13 -11.32 9.52
CA LEU A 82 7.08 -10.91 8.60
C LEU A 82 5.77 -11.66 8.84
N ARG A 83 4.69 -11.15 8.29
CA ARG A 83 3.41 -11.86 8.13
C ARG A 83 2.76 -11.47 6.80
N VAL A 84 1.93 -12.35 6.27
CA VAL A 84 1.28 -12.19 4.96
C VAL A 84 -0.23 -12.12 5.14
N ARG A 85 -0.91 -11.17 4.46
CA ARG A 85 -2.38 -11.12 4.43
C ARG A 85 -2.91 -11.81 3.18
N VAL A 86 -3.56 -12.94 3.37
CA VAL A 86 -4.32 -13.64 2.33
C VAL A 86 -5.73 -13.06 2.26
N SER A 87 -6.23 -12.84 1.06
CA SER A 87 -7.49 -12.12 0.83
C SER A 87 -8.47 -12.90 -0.05
N ASN A 88 -9.68 -13.06 0.45
CA ASN A 88 -10.85 -13.53 -0.28
C ASN A 88 -11.97 -12.48 -0.23
N LEU A 89 -11.59 -11.21 -0.08
CA LEU A 89 -12.50 -10.08 0.12
C LEU A 89 -13.56 -9.89 -0.97
N PHE A 90 -13.23 -10.19 -2.22
CA PHE A 90 -14.15 -10.16 -3.36
C PHE A 90 -14.52 -11.55 -3.86
N GLY A 91 -14.12 -12.58 -3.11
CA GLY A 91 -14.47 -13.96 -3.35
C GLY A 91 -15.93 -14.25 -3.03
N ASP A 92 -16.61 -14.94 -3.94
CA ASP A 92 -18.01 -15.35 -3.79
C ASP A 92 -18.17 -16.75 -3.14
N GLU A 93 -17.07 -17.47 -2.94
CA GLU A 93 -16.99 -18.79 -2.31
C GLU A 93 -15.77 -18.85 -1.38
N PRO A 94 -15.71 -19.80 -0.43
CA PRO A 94 -14.52 -19.99 0.41
C PRO A 94 -13.25 -20.30 -0.41
N LEU A 95 -12.13 -19.69 -0.03
CA LEU A 95 -10.80 -19.95 -0.58
C LEU A 95 -10.06 -20.93 0.32
N ALA A 96 -9.80 -22.14 -0.16
CA ALA A 96 -9.00 -23.15 0.52
C ALA A 96 -7.53 -23.09 0.09
N ILE A 97 -6.65 -22.74 1.03
CA ILE A 97 -5.19 -22.75 0.89
C ILE A 97 -4.66 -24.02 1.54
N GLY A 98 -4.05 -24.90 0.74
CA GLY A 98 -3.49 -26.18 1.22
C GLY A 98 -2.07 -26.05 1.79
N ALA A 99 -1.32 -25.05 1.34
CA ALA A 99 0.00 -24.70 1.85
C ALA A 99 0.41 -23.29 1.40
N ALA A 100 1.27 -22.64 2.17
CA ALA A 100 1.87 -21.37 1.77
C ALA A 100 3.32 -21.25 2.25
N SER A 101 4.12 -20.47 1.54
CA SER A 101 5.50 -20.17 1.93
C SER A 101 5.97 -18.81 1.44
N VAL A 102 7.09 -18.37 1.97
CA VAL A 102 7.82 -17.20 1.51
C VAL A 102 9.29 -17.53 1.29
N ALA A 103 9.94 -16.80 0.38
CA ALA A 103 11.38 -16.87 0.15
C ALA A 103 11.88 -15.55 -0.46
N ARG A 104 13.11 -15.15 -0.14
CA ARG A 104 13.79 -14.07 -0.85
C ARG A 104 14.07 -14.48 -2.29
N VAL A 105 14.00 -13.50 -3.18
CA VAL A 105 14.32 -13.65 -4.60
C VAL A 105 15.70 -13.06 -4.88
N GLN A 106 16.54 -13.81 -5.58
CA GLN A 106 17.89 -13.40 -5.97
C GLN A 106 17.91 -12.77 -7.37
N ALA A 107 17.04 -13.23 -8.27
CA ALA A 107 16.88 -12.72 -9.62
C ALA A 107 15.44 -12.93 -10.09
N LEU A 108 14.91 -12.04 -10.94
CA LEU A 108 13.52 -12.09 -11.43
C LEU A 108 13.38 -12.71 -12.83
N ASP A 109 14.38 -12.52 -13.68
CA ASP A 109 14.31 -12.89 -15.09
C ASP A 109 15.26 -14.04 -15.44
N PRO A 110 14.84 -14.97 -16.33
CA PRO A 110 13.53 -15.06 -16.99
C PRO A 110 12.39 -15.59 -16.09
N GLN A 111 12.73 -16.23 -14.97
CA GLN A 111 11.87 -16.67 -13.88
C GLN A 111 12.54 -16.39 -12.52
N PRO A 112 11.77 -16.26 -11.42
CA PRO A 112 12.32 -15.93 -10.13
C PRO A 112 13.19 -17.05 -9.55
N VAL A 113 14.44 -16.72 -9.23
CA VAL A 113 15.40 -17.59 -8.53
C VAL A 113 15.27 -17.35 -7.03
N LEU A 114 14.85 -18.38 -6.29
CA LEU A 114 14.65 -18.28 -4.84
C LEU A 114 15.93 -18.60 -4.07
N ASP A 115 16.21 -17.84 -3.01
CA ASP A 115 17.23 -18.19 -2.03
C ASP A 115 16.73 -19.38 -1.19
N ALA A 116 17.30 -20.56 -1.42
CA ALA A 116 16.91 -21.81 -0.77
C ALA A 116 16.97 -21.72 0.77
N ALA A 117 17.94 -21.01 1.34
CA ALA A 117 18.09 -20.87 2.79
C ALA A 117 17.01 -19.97 3.42
N SER A 118 16.35 -19.15 2.60
CA SER A 118 15.30 -18.22 3.02
C SER A 118 13.90 -18.80 3.00
N VAL A 119 13.70 -20.02 2.48
CA VAL A 119 12.36 -20.61 2.39
C VAL A 119 11.79 -20.81 3.79
N ARG A 120 10.59 -20.26 4.01
CA ARG A 120 9.82 -20.45 5.25
C ARG A 120 8.39 -20.82 4.90
N LEU A 121 7.90 -21.89 5.50
CA LEU A 121 6.47 -22.20 5.43
C LEU A 121 5.69 -21.24 6.32
N LEU A 122 4.56 -20.76 5.81
CA LEU A 122 3.60 -20.00 6.59
C LEU A 122 2.70 -20.95 7.39
N SER A 123 2.12 -20.43 8.46
CA SER A 123 1.05 -21.08 9.21
C SER A 123 -0.06 -20.09 9.52
N PHE A 124 -1.22 -20.60 9.89
CA PHE A 124 -2.41 -19.81 10.21
C PHE A 124 -3.06 -20.39 11.47
N GLY A 125 -2.85 -19.72 12.61
CA GLY A 125 -3.24 -20.27 13.91
C GLY A 125 -2.55 -21.60 14.21
N GLY A 126 -1.27 -21.75 13.82
CA GLY A 126 -0.48 -22.96 14.00
C GLY A 126 -0.68 -24.05 12.93
N ARG A 127 -1.68 -23.93 12.05
CA ARG A 127 -1.95 -24.90 10.98
C ARG A 127 -1.26 -24.53 9.67
N ARG A 128 -1.01 -25.51 8.80
CA ARG A 128 -0.35 -25.29 7.49
C ARG A 128 -1.33 -25.02 6.35
N ASP A 129 -2.60 -25.33 6.57
CA ASP A 129 -3.73 -25.04 5.71
C ASP A 129 -4.63 -23.94 6.33
N LEU A 130 -5.49 -23.39 5.49
CA LEU A 130 -6.46 -22.37 5.86
C LEU A 130 -7.65 -22.39 4.89
N THR A 131 -8.86 -22.18 5.41
CA THR A 131 -10.00 -21.74 4.60
C THR A 131 -10.34 -20.29 4.94
N VAL A 132 -10.25 -19.41 3.95
CA VAL A 132 -10.69 -18.00 4.07
C VAL A 132 -12.13 -17.92 3.59
N PRO A 133 -13.09 -17.47 4.42
CA PRO A 133 -14.48 -17.37 4.01
C PRO A 133 -14.65 -16.37 2.85
N ALA A 134 -15.75 -16.46 2.10
CA ALA A 134 -16.15 -15.44 1.14
C ALA A 134 -16.21 -14.07 1.85
N GLY A 135 -15.66 -13.03 1.22
CA GLY A 135 -15.55 -11.70 1.83
C GLY A 135 -14.49 -11.55 2.92
N GLY A 136 -13.74 -12.62 3.26
CA GLY A 136 -12.79 -12.63 4.37
C GLY A 136 -11.35 -12.26 3.99
N GLU A 137 -10.56 -11.90 5.00
CA GLU A 137 -9.10 -11.79 4.92
C GLU A 137 -8.48 -12.39 6.20
N VAL A 138 -7.28 -12.96 6.08
CA VAL A 138 -6.58 -13.60 7.20
C VAL A 138 -5.08 -13.29 7.12
N TRP A 139 -4.48 -12.98 8.27
CA TRP A 139 -3.04 -12.90 8.43
C TRP A 139 -2.44 -14.28 8.70
N SER A 140 -1.28 -14.57 8.11
CA SER A 140 -0.43 -15.66 8.59
C SER A 140 0.07 -15.38 10.00
N ASP A 141 0.47 -16.44 10.69
CA ASP A 141 1.30 -16.33 11.88
C ASP A 141 2.64 -15.63 11.52
N PRO A 142 3.31 -15.00 12.50
CA PRO A 142 4.61 -14.38 12.30
C PRO A 142 5.67 -15.42 11.89
N VAL A 143 6.56 -15.05 10.97
CA VAL A 143 7.66 -15.92 10.52
C VAL A 143 8.98 -15.17 10.49
N GLU A 144 10.03 -15.78 11.03
CA GLU A 144 11.38 -15.23 11.02
C GLU A 144 12.01 -15.35 9.64
N LEU A 145 12.20 -14.19 9.00
CA LEU A 145 12.93 -14.04 7.76
C LEU A 145 13.42 -12.60 7.67
N ALA A 146 14.73 -12.41 7.78
CA ALA A 146 15.34 -11.10 7.59
C ALA A 146 15.18 -10.62 6.13
N LEU A 147 14.57 -9.44 5.99
CA LEU A 147 14.39 -8.74 4.73
C LEU A 147 15.06 -7.36 4.84
N PRO A 148 16.04 -7.05 3.96
CA PRO A 148 16.47 -5.68 3.78
C PRO A 148 15.38 -4.85 3.07
N ALA A 149 15.48 -3.53 3.18
CA ALA A 149 14.64 -2.63 2.38
C ALA A 149 14.88 -2.91 0.88
N LEU A 150 13.80 -2.84 0.09
CA LEU A 150 13.77 -3.11 -1.35
C LEU A 150 14.06 -4.56 -1.75
N ALA A 151 14.00 -5.50 -0.79
CA ALA A 151 14.11 -6.92 -1.10
C ALA A 151 12.88 -7.43 -1.86
N ASP A 152 13.13 -8.31 -2.83
CA ASP A 152 12.08 -9.05 -3.51
C ASP A 152 11.75 -10.32 -2.73
N LEU A 153 10.46 -10.51 -2.48
CA LEU A 153 9.89 -11.63 -1.74
C LEU A 153 8.94 -12.40 -2.66
N ALA A 154 9.19 -13.69 -2.80
CA ALA A 154 8.23 -14.61 -3.39
C ALA A 154 7.26 -15.07 -2.29
N VAL A 155 5.97 -14.84 -2.50
CA VAL A 155 4.88 -15.43 -1.71
C VAL A 155 4.27 -16.55 -2.53
N GLN A 156 4.37 -17.77 -2.04
CA GLN A 156 3.83 -18.96 -2.69
C GLN A 156 2.54 -19.39 -1.98
N LEU A 157 1.45 -19.52 -2.72
CA LEU A 157 0.15 -19.97 -2.21
C LEU A 157 -0.31 -21.18 -3.02
N HIS A 158 -0.57 -22.31 -2.36
CA HIS A 158 -1.27 -23.44 -2.98
C HIS A 158 -2.77 -23.29 -2.76
N VAL A 159 -3.47 -22.91 -3.82
CA VAL A 159 -4.94 -22.85 -3.89
C VAL A 159 -5.45 -24.27 -4.14
N GLN A 160 -5.89 -24.93 -3.07
CA GLN A 160 -6.50 -26.26 -3.16
C GLN A 160 -7.87 -26.16 -3.85
N ALA A 161 -8.67 -25.16 -3.47
CA ALA A 161 -9.90 -24.78 -4.14
C ALA A 161 -10.11 -23.26 -4.00
N GLY A 162 -10.29 -22.57 -5.13
CA GLY A 162 -10.55 -21.14 -5.19
C GLY A 162 -12.01 -20.80 -5.53
N PRO A 163 -12.43 -19.55 -5.32
CA PRO A 163 -13.77 -19.09 -5.68
C PRO A 163 -13.96 -18.97 -7.19
N ARG A 164 -15.22 -18.90 -7.64
CA ARG A 164 -15.54 -18.60 -9.06
C ARG A 164 -15.12 -17.18 -9.42
N GLN A 165 -15.32 -16.22 -8.53
CA GLN A 165 -14.82 -14.87 -8.63
C GLN A 165 -13.63 -14.69 -7.68
N ALA A 166 -12.43 -14.44 -8.19
CA ALA A 166 -11.25 -14.27 -7.34
C ALA A 166 -11.07 -12.83 -6.84
N SER A 167 -10.46 -12.67 -5.66
CA SER A 167 -9.83 -11.41 -5.25
C SER A 167 -8.50 -11.25 -5.98
N VAL A 168 -8.34 -10.18 -6.74
CA VAL A 168 -7.15 -9.93 -7.56
C VAL A 168 -6.67 -8.49 -7.45
N HIS A 169 -5.46 -8.26 -7.95
CA HIS A 169 -4.99 -6.95 -8.35
C HIS A 169 -4.23 -7.09 -9.69
N PRO A 170 -4.83 -6.71 -10.83
CA PRO A 170 -4.24 -6.94 -12.14
C PRO A 170 -3.14 -5.92 -12.50
N GLY A 171 -3.09 -4.78 -11.81
CA GLY A 171 -2.12 -3.71 -12.00
C GLY A 171 -0.74 -3.98 -11.38
N SER A 172 -0.34 -5.24 -11.23
CA SER A 172 0.82 -5.60 -10.41
C SER A 172 2.16 -5.11 -10.96
N ARG A 173 2.28 -4.73 -12.24
CA ARG A 173 3.53 -4.34 -12.93
C ARG A 173 4.70 -5.27 -12.61
N ILE A 174 4.39 -6.54 -12.38
CA ILE A 174 5.29 -7.63 -12.06
C ILE A 174 4.52 -8.92 -12.32
N ARG A 175 5.18 -9.85 -12.98
CA ARG A 175 4.59 -11.17 -13.24
C ARG A 175 4.44 -11.96 -11.93
N SER A 176 3.40 -12.75 -11.89
CA SER A 176 3.22 -13.90 -11.02
C SER A 176 3.28 -15.17 -11.87
N TRP A 177 3.52 -16.31 -11.25
CA TRP A 177 3.65 -17.61 -11.90
C TRP A 177 2.66 -18.59 -11.31
N ALA A 178 2.10 -19.48 -12.13
CA ALA A 178 1.22 -20.55 -11.65
C ALA A 178 1.60 -21.91 -12.23
N MET A 179 1.47 -22.96 -11.40
CA MET A 179 1.77 -24.34 -11.77
C MET A 179 0.80 -25.29 -11.05
N PRO A 180 0.35 -26.39 -11.68
CA PRO A 180 -0.48 -27.40 -11.02
C PRO A 180 0.21 -28.07 -9.82
N GLY A 181 -0.60 -28.52 -8.87
CA GLY A 181 -0.19 -29.23 -7.66
C GLY A 181 0.28 -28.31 -6.53
N ASN A 182 0.55 -28.90 -5.37
CA ASN A 182 1.21 -28.21 -4.26
C ASN A 182 2.71 -28.03 -4.53
N ARG A 183 3.13 -26.77 -4.65
CA ARG A 183 4.52 -26.36 -4.92
C ARG A 183 5.08 -25.45 -3.83
N ALA A 184 4.45 -25.36 -2.65
CA ALA A 184 4.83 -24.41 -1.61
C ALA A 184 6.28 -24.56 -1.11
N ARG A 185 6.93 -25.73 -1.30
CA ARG A 185 8.35 -25.95 -0.95
C ARG A 185 9.29 -25.95 -2.16
N ALA A 186 8.76 -25.92 -3.38
CA ALA A 186 9.56 -26.07 -4.59
C ALA A 186 10.29 -24.76 -4.92
N LEU A 187 11.59 -24.87 -5.23
CA LEU A 187 12.42 -23.72 -5.58
C LEU A 187 12.27 -23.32 -7.06
N ALA A 188 12.21 -24.29 -7.96
CA ALA A 188 12.12 -24.08 -9.40
C ALA A 188 10.78 -24.59 -9.95
N TRP A 189 10.14 -23.79 -10.82
CA TRP A 189 8.88 -24.12 -11.48
C TRP A 189 9.06 -24.05 -13.01
N PRO A 190 9.75 -25.02 -13.63
CA PRO A 190 10.17 -24.94 -15.03
C PRO A 190 9.00 -24.70 -16.00
N ASP A 191 7.86 -25.33 -15.77
CA ASP A 191 6.67 -25.23 -16.62
C ASP A 191 5.63 -24.21 -16.11
N ALA A 192 6.03 -23.28 -15.24
CA ALA A 192 5.11 -22.30 -14.72
C ALA A 192 4.64 -21.31 -15.81
N VAL A 193 3.34 -21.01 -15.77
CA VAL A 193 2.74 -20.01 -16.67
C VAL A 193 2.76 -18.66 -15.99
N ALA A 194 3.41 -17.68 -16.61
CA ALA A 194 3.49 -16.32 -16.10
C ALA A 194 2.26 -15.49 -16.48
N GLN A 195 1.80 -14.63 -15.56
CA GLN A 195 0.74 -13.65 -15.80
C GLN A 195 0.95 -12.41 -14.93
N GLU A 196 0.61 -11.22 -15.44
CA GLU A 196 0.51 -10.01 -14.62
C GLU A 196 -0.65 -10.13 -13.62
N GLY A 197 -0.38 -9.82 -12.37
CA GLY A 197 -1.37 -9.66 -11.32
C GLY A 197 -0.93 -10.29 -10.01
N TRP A 198 -1.62 -9.92 -8.94
CA TRP A 198 -1.64 -10.65 -7.68
C TRP A 198 -3.03 -11.25 -7.46
N TRP A 199 -3.09 -12.44 -6.90
CA TRP A 199 -4.29 -13.20 -6.57
C TRP A 199 -4.26 -13.56 -5.10
N HIS A 200 -5.33 -13.21 -4.40
CA HIS A 200 -5.53 -13.52 -2.99
C HIS A 200 -4.42 -13.03 -2.03
N LEU A 201 -3.63 -12.04 -2.44
CA LEU A 201 -2.51 -11.51 -1.68
C LEU A 201 -2.67 -9.99 -1.52
N ALA A 202 -2.88 -9.52 -0.29
CA ALA A 202 -3.24 -8.12 -0.03
C ALA A 202 -2.16 -7.30 0.69
N ALA A 203 -1.30 -7.95 1.49
CA ALA A 203 -0.26 -7.27 2.25
C ALA A 203 0.88 -8.18 2.70
N VAL A 204 2.04 -7.56 2.94
CA VAL A 204 3.15 -8.11 3.71
C VAL A 204 3.54 -7.05 4.73
N ASP A 205 3.39 -7.40 6.00
CA ASP A 205 3.90 -6.58 7.09
C ASP A 205 5.23 -7.14 7.57
N VAL A 206 6.11 -6.25 7.99
CA VAL A 206 7.32 -6.59 8.72
C VAL A 206 7.26 -6.00 10.11
N ARG A 207 7.99 -6.64 11.02
CA ARG A 207 8.20 -6.16 12.36
C ARG A 207 9.60 -5.57 12.45
N ALA A 208 9.68 -4.32 12.88
CA ALA A 208 10.94 -3.61 13.09
C ALA A 208 11.10 -3.25 14.58
N PRO A 209 12.34 -3.15 15.10
CA PRO A 209 12.60 -2.76 16.49
C PRO A 209 12.08 -1.35 16.83
N LYS A 210 11.88 -0.50 15.82
CA LYS A 210 11.37 0.86 15.94
C LYS A 210 10.27 1.08 14.93
N ALA A 211 9.22 1.81 15.33
CA ALA A 211 8.18 2.25 14.41
C ALA A 211 8.78 3.17 13.33
N LEU A 212 8.52 2.84 12.07
CA LEU A 212 8.93 3.59 10.89
C LEU A 212 7.72 4.38 10.36
N PRO A 213 7.92 5.55 9.72
CA PRO A 213 6.88 6.15 8.90
C PRO A 213 6.43 5.19 7.80
N VAL A 214 5.11 5.03 7.64
CA VAL A 214 4.51 4.26 6.55
C VAL A 214 3.67 5.21 5.71
N LEU A 215 4.11 5.43 4.48
CA LEU A 215 3.42 6.22 3.47
C LEU A 215 2.55 5.29 2.61
N VAL A 216 1.24 5.49 2.61
CA VAL A 216 0.32 4.79 1.71
C VAL A 216 -0.06 5.72 0.56
N ALA A 217 0.46 5.46 -0.63
CA ALA A 217 0.02 6.12 -1.85
C ALA A 217 -1.24 5.43 -2.38
N THR A 218 -2.30 6.19 -2.61
CA THR A 218 -3.56 5.69 -3.17
C THR A 218 -4.04 6.59 -4.30
N GLY A 219 -4.81 6.02 -5.21
CA GLY A 219 -5.21 6.73 -6.42
C GLY A 219 -5.70 5.84 -7.53
N ASP A 220 -5.46 6.31 -8.75
CA ASP A 220 -5.85 5.67 -10.00
C ASP A 220 -4.68 4.98 -10.73
N SER A 221 -4.75 4.87 -12.07
CA SER A 221 -3.74 4.26 -12.95
C SER A 221 -2.38 4.94 -12.87
N ILE A 222 -2.35 6.23 -12.53
CA ILE A 222 -1.09 6.97 -12.40
C ILE A 222 -0.38 6.48 -11.13
N THR A 223 -1.10 6.35 -10.01
CA THR A 223 -0.54 5.76 -8.77
C THR A 223 -0.21 4.27 -8.96
N ASP A 224 -1.09 3.51 -9.62
CA ASP A 224 -0.92 2.09 -9.90
C ASP A 224 0.30 1.78 -10.80
N GLY A 225 0.71 2.75 -11.63
CA GLY A 225 1.91 2.70 -12.45
C GLY A 225 1.69 2.19 -13.87
N TYR A 226 0.61 2.63 -14.53
CA TYR A 226 0.35 2.31 -15.93
C TYR A 226 1.56 2.61 -16.83
N GLY A 227 1.82 1.75 -17.81
CA GLY A 227 2.94 1.92 -18.75
C GLY A 227 4.31 1.52 -18.20
N VAL A 228 4.45 1.22 -16.90
CA VAL A 228 5.71 0.72 -16.33
C VAL A 228 5.98 -0.72 -16.81
N PRO A 229 7.18 -1.01 -17.39
CA PRO A 229 7.58 -2.36 -17.74
C PRO A 229 7.55 -3.31 -16.54
N SER A 230 7.15 -4.54 -16.78
CA SER A 230 7.04 -5.57 -15.74
C SER A 230 8.38 -5.79 -15.03
N GLY A 231 8.36 -5.79 -13.69
CA GLY A 231 9.55 -6.05 -12.88
C GLY A 231 10.61 -4.95 -12.89
N SER A 232 10.36 -3.80 -13.54
CA SER A 232 11.37 -2.73 -13.61
C SER A 232 11.41 -1.82 -12.38
N TYR A 233 10.35 -1.83 -11.56
CA TYR A 233 10.21 -0.97 -10.37
C TYR A 233 10.38 0.53 -10.65
N GLN A 234 9.67 1.02 -11.67
CA GLN A 234 9.75 2.41 -12.13
C GLN A 234 8.43 3.19 -11.96
N ARG A 235 7.51 2.70 -11.10
CA ARG A 235 6.40 3.54 -10.65
C ARG A 235 6.98 4.67 -9.79
N TRP A 236 6.29 5.80 -9.69
CA TRP A 236 6.79 6.88 -8.82
C TRP A 236 6.93 6.43 -7.36
N THR A 237 6.10 5.50 -6.89
CA THR A 237 6.19 4.92 -5.54
C THR A 237 7.41 4.01 -5.37
N ASP A 238 7.76 3.22 -6.39
CA ASP A 238 8.96 2.39 -6.39
C ASP A 238 10.24 3.26 -6.41
N VAL A 239 10.25 4.29 -7.26
CA VAL A 239 11.37 5.24 -7.35
C VAL A 239 11.52 6.04 -6.04
N LEU A 240 10.41 6.43 -5.41
CA LEU A 240 10.44 7.08 -4.10
C LEU A 240 11.02 6.16 -3.03
N ALA A 241 10.61 4.89 -2.98
CA ALA A 241 11.18 3.91 -2.05
C ALA A 241 12.70 3.74 -2.29
N GLY A 242 13.13 3.67 -3.56
CA GLY A 242 14.53 3.67 -3.96
C GLY A 242 15.30 4.90 -3.46
N ARG A 243 14.72 6.10 -3.64
CA ARG A 243 15.30 7.36 -3.17
C ARG A 243 15.44 7.40 -1.66
N LEU A 244 14.41 6.98 -0.92
CA LEU A 244 14.43 6.91 0.55
C LEU A 244 15.56 6.00 1.05
N ALA A 245 15.71 4.82 0.45
CA ALA A 245 16.81 3.91 0.78
C ALA A 245 18.19 4.52 0.45
N ALA A 246 18.34 5.17 -0.71
CA ALA A 246 19.59 5.80 -1.13
C ALA A 246 20.04 6.92 -0.18
N VAL A 247 19.10 7.71 0.35
CA VAL A 247 19.37 8.75 1.36
C VAL A 247 19.34 8.22 2.80
N LYS A 248 19.27 6.89 2.98
CA LYS A 248 19.24 6.20 4.29
C LYS A 248 18.12 6.70 5.22
N ARG A 249 16.98 7.07 4.65
CA ARG A 249 15.80 7.50 5.39
C ARG A 249 14.88 6.30 5.58
N GLU A 250 14.69 5.89 6.83
CA GLU A 250 13.82 4.76 7.18
C GLU A 250 12.35 5.15 7.01
N ALA A 251 11.69 4.59 5.99
CA ALA A 251 10.25 4.67 5.80
C ALA A 251 9.79 3.55 4.86
N ALA A 252 8.52 3.15 4.99
CA ALA A 252 7.87 2.25 4.05
C ALA A 252 7.01 3.05 3.05
N VAL A 253 6.92 2.56 1.82
CA VAL A 253 6.01 3.07 0.79
C VAL A 253 5.10 1.92 0.35
N VAL A 254 3.80 2.12 0.47
CA VAL A 254 2.76 1.15 0.08
C VAL A 254 1.94 1.74 -1.04
N ASN A 255 1.72 0.99 -2.11
CA ASN A 255 0.95 1.43 -3.26
C ASN A 255 -0.43 0.73 -3.29
N THR A 256 -1.50 1.51 -3.24
CA THR A 256 -2.89 1.04 -3.31
C THR A 256 -3.68 1.73 -4.43
N GLY A 257 -2.97 2.17 -5.48
CA GLY A 257 -3.56 2.64 -6.72
C GLY A 257 -4.42 1.55 -7.38
N ILE A 258 -5.40 1.97 -8.18
CA ILE A 258 -6.22 1.08 -9.00
C ILE A 258 -6.31 1.70 -10.39
N GLY A 259 -5.89 0.98 -11.44
CA GLY A 259 -6.13 1.43 -12.81
C GLY A 259 -7.61 1.75 -13.07
N GLY A 260 -7.92 2.97 -13.55
CA GLY A 260 -9.31 3.42 -13.74
C GLY A 260 -10.08 3.69 -12.44
N GLY A 261 -9.40 3.74 -11.29
CA GLY A 261 -9.97 4.06 -9.99
C GLY A 261 -10.59 5.47 -9.96
N ARG A 262 -11.67 5.62 -9.19
CA ARG A 262 -12.41 6.88 -9.06
C ARG A 262 -12.58 7.25 -7.60
N LEU A 263 -12.76 8.54 -7.30
CA LEU A 263 -13.00 9.03 -5.95
C LEU A 263 -14.38 8.60 -5.44
N LEU A 264 -15.43 8.86 -6.21
CA LEU A 264 -16.82 8.84 -5.72
C LEU A 264 -17.64 7.64 -6.19
N ARG A 265 -17.30 7.05 -7.33
CA ARG A 265 -18.07 5.98 -7.99
C ARG A 265 -17.18 4.77 -8.22
N GLU A 266 -17.76 3.58 -8.30
CA GLU A 266 -17.00 2.37 -8.65
C GLU A 266 -16.55 2.44 -10.10
N GLY A 267 -15.30 2.13 -10.43
CA GLY A 267 -14.79 2.05 -11.81
C GLY A 267 -14.40 0.62 -12.14
N ALA A 268 -13.11 0.41 -12.42
CA ALA A 268 -12.53 -0.93 -12.46
C ALA A 268 -12.55 -1.63 -11.08
N GLY A 269 -12.77 -0.87 -10.00
CA GLY A 269 -12.93 -1.35 -8.63
C GLY A 269 -13.76 -0.39 -7.77
N PRO A 270 -13.88 -0.64 -6.46
CA PRO A 270 -14.61 0.22 -5.54
C PRO A 270 -14.11 1.67 -5.54
N SER A 271 -14.99 2.62 -5.24
CA SER A 271 -14.63 4.03 -5.13
C SER A 271 -13.59 4.25 -4.03
N LEU A 272 -12.71 5.24 -4.17
CA LEU A 272 -11.71 5.55 -3.14
C LEU A 272 -12.37 5.87 -1.80
N VAL A 273 -13.46 6.67 -1.80
CA VAL A 273 -14.19 7.00 -0.57
C VAL A 273 -14.64 5.73 0.17
N SER A 274 -15.13 4.71 -0.53
CA SER A 274 -15.61 3.46 0.08
C SER A 274 -14.49 2.57 0.61
N ARG A 275 -13.30 2.61 0.00
CA ARG A 275 -12.17 1.74 0.34
C ARG A 275 -11.10 2.41 1.18
N PHE A 276 -11.21 3.70 1.47
CA PHE A 276 -10.12 4.48 2.09
C PHE A 276 -9.69 3.90 3.44
N ASP A 277 -10.64 3.59 4.33
CA ASP A 277 -10.35 2.98 5.62
C ASP A 277 -9.58 1.67 5.46
N ARG A 278 -10.07 0.77 4.61
CA ARG A 278 -9.46 -0.54 4.38
C ARG A 278 -8.07 -0.45 3.73
N ASP A 279 -7.97 0.33 2.67
CA ASP A 279 -6.78 0.35 1.81
C ASP A 279 -5.70 1.30 2.32
N VAL A 280 -6.07 2.30 3.11
CA VAL A 280 -5.15 3.33 3.61
C VAL A 280 -5.04 3.28 5.13
N LEU A 281 -6.13 3.59 5.86
CA LEU A 281 -6.06 3.84 7.30
C LEU A 281 -5.79 2.57 8.12
N ALA A 282 -6.29 1.42 7.67
CA ALA A 282 -6.12 0.12 8.32
C ALA A 282 -4.79 -0.57 7.95
N ARG A 283 -3.92 0.08 7.18
CA ARG A 283 -2.57 -0.47 6.90
C ARG A 283 -1.71 -0.35 8.16
N SER A 284 -1.02 -1.43 8.49
CA SER A 284 -0.21 -1.52 9.71
C SER A 284 0.80 -0.39 9.79
N GLY A 285 0.71 0.42 10.84
CA GLY A 285 1.60 1.54 11.08
C GLY A 285 1.47 2.71 10.11
N ALA A 286 0.37 2.82 9.34
CA ALA A 286 0.12 3.97 8.47
C ALA A 286 0.26 5.30 9.24
N THR A 287 1.15 6.16 8.76
CA THR A 287 1.34 7.51 9.33
C THR A 287 1.08 8.61 8.32
N HIS A 288 1.23 8.30 7.02
CA HIS A 288 1.03 9.25 5.93
C HIS A 288 0.24 8.59 4.82
N ALA A 289 -0.54 9.40 4.09
CA ALA A 289 -1.23 8.96 2.89
C ALA A 289 -1.13 10.01 1.80
N VAL A 290 -0.84 9.60 0.57
CA VAL A 290 -0.96 10.46 -0.63
C VAL A 290 -2.22 10.06 -1.36
N VAL A 291 -3.10 11.02 -1.62
CA VAL A 291 -4.30 10.83 -2.45
C VAL A 291 -4.12 11.57 -3.77
N MET A 292 -3.90 10.80 -4.84
CA MET A 292 -3.86 11.30 -6.22
C MET A 292 -4.97 10.61 -7.02
N ILE A 293 -6.10 11.28 -7.15
CA ILE A 293 -7.32 10.73 -7.73
C ILE A 293 -8.13 11.84 -8.40
N GLY A 294 -8.99 11.48 -9.36
CA GLY A 294 -10.01 12.39 -9.88
C GLY A 294 -10.01 12.51 -11.40
N VAL A 295 -8.93 12.13 -12.07
CA VAL A 295 -8.86 12.17 -13.54
C VAL A 295 -9.92 11.28 -14.18
N ASN A 296 -10.21 10.11 -13.58
CA ASN A 296 -11.25 9.21 -14.08
C ASN A 296 -12.67 9.71 -13.73
N ASP A 297 -12.86 10.41 -12.60
CA ASP A 297 -14.15 11.02 -12.25
C ASP A 297 -14.52 12.11 -13.26
N LEU A 298 -13.57 13.01 -13.55
CA LEU A 298 -13.72 14.09 -14.53
C LEU A 298 -13.74 13.58 -15.97
N GLY A 299 -12.89 12.62 -16.32
CA GLY A 299 -12.80 12.10 -17.68
C GLY A 299 -14.05 11.29 -18.07
N VAL A 300 -14.53 10.39 -17.18
CA VAL A 300 -15.72 9.57 -17.47
C VAL A 300 -16.99 10.41 -17.55
N SER A 301 -17.10 11.50 -16.79
CA SER A 301 -18.32 12.31 -16.80
C SER A 301 -18.58 12.99 -18.16
N HIS A 302 -17.52 13.25 -18.95
CA HIS A 302 -17.62 13.84 -20.28
C HIS A 302 -17.52 12.82 -21.43
N ARG A 303 -17.06 11.59 -21.15
CA ARG A 303 -16.79 10.60 -22.20
C ARG A 303 -18.08 10.08 -22.83
N GLY A 304 -18.29 10.41 -24.11
CA GLY A 304 -19.42 9.93 -24.90
C GLY A 304 -20.79 10.43 -24.44
N ARG A 305 -20.84 11.53 -23.67
CA ARG A 305 -22.07 12.13 -23.13
C ARG A 305 -21.98 13.64 -23.15
N GLU A 306 -23.11 14.31 -23.38
CA GLU A 306 -23.19 15.75 -23.11
C GLU A 306 -23.34 16.00 -21.60
N THR A 307 -22.66 17.04 -21.12
CA THR A 307 -22.70 17.48 -19.73
C THR A 307 -23.35 18.84 -19.64
N THR A 308 -24.22 19.08 -18.65
CA THR A 308 -24.79 20.40 -18.39
C THR A 308 -23.97 21.16 -17.34
N PRO A 309 -24.02 22.50 -17.30
CA PRO A 309 -23.39 23.27 -16.22
C PRO A 309 -23.80 22.78 -14.82
N ALA A 310 -25.07 22.44 -14.63
CA ALA A 310 -25.59 21.92 -13.37
C ALA A 310 -24.98 20.55 -12.99
N SER A 311 -24.88 19.61 -13.93
CA SER A 311 -24.29 18.30 -13.64
C SER A 311 -22.81 18.38 -13.32
N ARG A 312 -22.07 19.27 -14.00
CA ARG A 312 -20.64 19.53 -13.75
C ARG A 312 -20.41 20.16 -12.39
N ALA A 313 -21.17 21.21 -12.05
CA ALA A 313 -21.13 21.85 -10.74
C ALA A 313 -21.44 20.86 -9.60
N LYS A 314 -22.43 19.98 -9.80
CA LYS A 314 -22.76 18.91 -8.86
C LYS A 314 -21.60 17.93 -8.66
N LEU A 315 -21.01 17.41 -9.74
CA LEU A 315 -19.84 16.52 -9.65
C LEU A 315 -18.68 17.20 -8.92
N LEU A 316 -18.35 18.44 -9.28
CA LEU A 316 -17.27 19.19 -8.65
C LEU A 316 -17.51 19.38 -7.15
N GLY A 317 -18.74 19.72 -6.75
CA GLY A 317 -19.14 19.81 -5.33
C GLY A 317 -18.99 18.48 -4.60
N GLU A 318 -19.44 17.37 -5.20
CA GLU A 318 -19.29 16.03 -4.63
C GLU A 318 -17.81 15.65 -4.48
N MET A 319 -16.95 15.97 -5.45
CA MET A 319 -15.53 15.66 -5.39
C MET A 319 -14.84 16.42 -4.26
N LYS A 320 -15.13 17.72 -4.11
CA LYS A 320 -14.62 18.54 -3.00
C LYS A 320 -15.05 17.98 -1.65
N ALA A 321 -16.32 17.59 -1.51
CA ALA A 321 -16.82 16.93 -0.30
C ALA A 321 -16.12 15.59 -0.03
N GLY A 322 -15.90 14.77 -1.06
CA GLY A 322 -15.18 13.50 -0.95
C GLY A 322 -13.74 13.68 -0.46
N PHE A 323 -13.00 14.64 -1.02
CA PHE A 323 -11.64 14.96 -0.53
C PHE A 323 -11.64 15.47 0.92
N ALA A 324 -12.60 16.32 1.29
CA ALA A 324 -12.72 16.82 2.66
C ALA A 324 -13.01 15.69 3.66
N ASP A 325 -13.87 14.75 3.29
CA ASP A 325 -14.18 13.55 4.08
C ASP A 325 -12.94 12.64 4.26
N LEU A 326 -12.17 12.37 3.19
CA LEU A 326 -10.90 11.63 3.31
C LEU A 326 -9.95 12.31 4.30
N ALA A 327 -9.82 13.64 4.23
CA ALA A 327 -8.95 14.41 5.11
C ALA A 327 -9.41 14.37 6.57
N GLN A 328 -10.72 14.42 6.82
CA GLN A 328 -11.29 14.27 8.15
C GLN A 328 -11.02 12.87 8.72
N ARG A 329 -11.28 11.81 7.95
CA ARG A 329 -11.06 10.42 8.37
C ARG A 329 -9.58 10.14 8.66
N ALA A 330 -8.66 10.66 7.84
CA ALA A 330 -7.23 10.54 8.07
C ALA A 330 -6.78 11.21 9.39
N ARG A 331 -7.20 12.46 9.62
CA ARG A 331 -6.90 13.18 10.87
C ARG A 331 -7.49 12.52 12.11
N ALA A 332 -8.70 11.95 11.99
CA ALA A 332 -9.32 11.18 13.05
C ALA A 332 -8.52 9.91 13.42
N GLN A 333 -7.64 9.42 12.55
CA GLN A 333 -6.73 8.30 12.80
C GLN A 333 -5.27 8.72 13.02
N GLY A 334 -4.96 10.02 13.03
CA GLY A 334 -3.59 10.52 13.16
C GLY A 334 -2.71 10.25 11.93
N VAL A 335 -3.32 10.04 10.76
CA VAL A 335 -2.63 9.88 9.48
C VAL A 335 -2.53 11.25 8.80
N CYS A 336 -1.33 11.67 8.44
CA CYS A 336 -1.12 12.88 7.64
C CYS A 336 -1.63 12.66 6.22
N LEU A 337 -2.68 13.40 5.82
CA LEU A 337 -3.18 13.33 4.45
C LEU A 337 -2.46 14.37 3.58
N ILE A 338 -1.81 13.87 2.54
CA ILE A 338 -1.14 14.63 1.49
C ILE A 338 -2.05 14.59 0.26
N GLY A 339 -2.65 15.72 -0.08
CA GLY A 339 -3.44 15.85 -1.31
C GLY A 339 -2.52 15.95 -2.54
N SER A 340 -3.07 15.65 -3.71
CA SER A 340 -2.39 15.92 -4.98
C SER A 340 -3.35 16.57 -5.98
N THR A 341 -2.85 17.55 -6.74
CA THR A 341 -3.60 18.13 -7.85
C THR A 341 -3.76 17.13 -8.99
N VAL A 342 -4.90 17.19 -9.69
CA VAL A 342 -5.15 16.38 -10.89
C VAL A 342 -4.29 16.92 -12.03
N MET A 343 -3.39 16.11 -12.58
CA MET A 343 -2.51 16.49 -13.70
C MET A 343 -3.31 16.87 -14.96
N PRO A 344 -2.72 17.63 -15.90
CA PRO A 344 -3.36 17.90 -17.18
C PRO A 344 -3.53 16.60 -17.98
N TYR A 345 -4.65 16.49 -18.70
CA TYR A 345 -4.94 15.33 -19.54
C TYR A 345 -5.65 15.71 -20.85
N SER A 346 -5.52 16.96 -21.31
CA SER A 346 -6.16 17.38 -22.57
C SER A 346 -5.61 16.69 -23.81
N GLY A 347 -4.41 16.13 -23.73
CA GLY A 347 -3.84 15.28 -24.78
C GLY A 347 -4.44 13.87 -24.83
N SER A 348 -5.26 13.46 -23.84
CA SER A 348 -5.77 12.11 -23.74
C SER A 348 -6.75 11.80 -24.87
N GLY A 349 -6.33 10.95 -25.81
CA GLY A 349 -7.23 10.42 -26.84
C GLY A 349 -8.36 9.55 -26.27
N TYR A 350 -8.14 8.95 -25.10
CA TYR A 350 -9.13 8.09 -24.43
C TYR A 350 -10.33 8.87 -23.87
N TYR A 351 -10.07 10.02 -23.25
CA TYR A 351 -11.11 10.89 -22.70
C TYR A 351 -11.58 11.98 -23.65
N ALA A 352 -10.71 12.44 -24.55
CA ALA A 352 -10.94 13.57 -25.44
C ALA A 352 -11.61 14.76 -24.71
N PRO A 353 -11.00 15.26 -23.61
CA PRO A 353 -11.67 16.23 -22.75
C PRO A 353 -11.88 17.57 -23.46
N LYS A 354 -13.04 18.17 -23.19
CA LYS A 354 -13.43 19.47 -23.75
C LYS A 354 -13.00 20.62 -22.82
N ALA A 355 -13.14 21.85 -23.29
CA ALA A 355 -12.79 23.05 -22.53
C ALA A 355 -13.51 23.13 -21.17
N GLU A 356 -14.76 22.70 -21.09
CA GLU A 356 -15.52 22.68 -19.84
C GLU A 356 -14.95 21.69 -18.82
N ASN A 357 -14.40 20.57 -19.30
CA ASN A 357 -13.79 19.55 -18.45
C ASN A 357 -12.45 20.02 -17.88
N GLU A 358 -11.65 20.71 -18.70
CA GLU A 358 -10.44 21.39 -18.22
C GLU A 358 -10.78 22.50 -17.20
N ALA A 359 -11.85 23.26 -17.43
CA ALA A 359 -12.30 24.27 -16.48
C ALA A 359 -12.69 23.64 -15.12
N ASP A 360 -13.36 22.48 -15.12
CA ASP A 360 -13.69 21.76 -13.88
C ASP A 360 -12.43 21.21 -13.19
N ARG A 361 -11.47 20.69 -13.95
CA ARG A 361 -10.17 20.26 -13.42
C ARG A 361 -9.43 21.42 -12.73
N GLN A 362 -9.37 22.59 -13.37
CA GLN A 362 -8.77 23.78 -12.79
C GLN A 362 -9.52 24.25 -11.55
N ALA A 363 -10.86 24.24 -11.55
CA ALA A 363 -11.67 24.62 -10.41
C ALA A 363 -11.51 23.65 -9.23
N LEU A 364 -11.30 22.36 -9.49
CA LEU A 364 -10.95 21.37 -8.46
C LEU A 364 -9.54 21.62 -7.93
N ASN A 365 -8.55 21.80 -8.81
CA ASN A 365 -7.16 22.03 -8.41
C ASN A 365 -6.97 23.33 -7.62
N ALA A 366 -7.68 24.39 -7.99
CA ALA A 366 -7.70 25.64 -7.23
C ALA A 366 -8.19 25.39 -5.79
N TRP A 367 -9.25 24.62 -5.62
CA TRP A 367 -9.77 24.25 -4.31
C TRP A 367 -8.81 23.34 -3.53
N LEU A 368 -8.17 22.37 -4.19
CA LEU A 368 -7.17 21.49 -3.57
C LEU A 368 -5.96 22.27 -3.05
N ARG A 369 -5.59 23.38 -3.71
CA ARG A 369 -4.49 24.28 -3.32
C ARG A 369 -4.81 25.19 -2.14
N GLU A 370 -6.07 25.30 -1.73
CA GLU A 370 -6.43 26.14 -0.60
C GLU A 370 -5.73 25.66 0.70
N PRO A 371 -5.15 26.57 1.49
CA PRO A 371 -4.52 26.20 2.76
C PRO A 371 -5.48 25.49 3.71
N GLY A 372 -4.96 24.57 4.53
CA GLY A 372 -5.72 23.87 5.57
C GLY A 372 -6.62 22.72 5.09
N ARG A 373 -6.70 22.47 3.78
CA ARG A 373 -7.43 21.31 3.23
C ARG A 373 -6.75 20.00 3.60
N PHE A 374 -5.44 19.95 3.41
CA PHE A 374 -4.57 18.80 3.64
C PHE A 374 -3.39 19.18 4.54
N ASP A 375 -2.69 18.18 5.06
CA ASP A 375 -1.50 18.41 5.90
C ASP A 375 -0.27 18.76 5.04
N ALA A 376 -0.30 18.37 3.75
CA ALA A 376 0.55 18.88 2.68
C ALA A 376 -0.13 18.70 1.31
N LEU A 377 0.43 19.31 0.27
CA LEU A 377 -0.03 19.18 -1.11
C LEU A 377 1.13 18.87 -2.05
N LEU A 378 0.95 17.91 -2.94
CA LEU A 378 1.82 17.66 -4.08
C LEU A 378 1.18 18.24 -5.35
N ASP A 379 1.71 19.37 -5.83
CA ASP A 379 1.17 20.03 -7.02
C ASP A 379 1.69 19.40 -8.32
N PHE A 380 1.23 18.17 -8.61
CA PHE A 380 1.62 17.45 -9.81
C PHE A 380 1.08 18.08 -11.11
N ASP A 381 -0.01 18.84 -11.05
CA ASP A 381 -0.43 19.69 -12.16
C ASP A 381 0.65 20.69 -12.57
N ALA A 382 1.15 21.49 -11.61
CA ALA A 382 2.24 22.43 -11.89
C ALA A 382 3.54 21.71 -12.27
N LEU A 383 3.83 20.58 -11.62
CA LEU A 383 5.05 19.80 -11.87
C LEU A 383 5.09 19.20 -13.27
N MET A 384 3.95 18.88 -13.89
CA MET A 384 3.90 18.03 -15.08
C MET A 384 3.40 18.76 -16.34
N ARG A 385 2.73 19.91 -16.18
CA ARG A 385 2.17 20.65 -17.31
C ARG A 385 3.22 21.27 -18.23
N ASP A 386 2.90 21.31 -19.51
CA ASP A 386 3.63 22.05 -20.55
C ASP A 386 3.42 23.56 -20.34
N PRO A 387 4.49 24.36 -20.10
CA PRO A 387 4.34 25.80 -19.90
C PRO A 387 3.79 26.53 -21.13
N ALA A 388 4.02 26.00 -22.34
CA ALA A 388 3.47 26.56 -23.59
C ALA A 388 2.05 26.06 -23.88
N ARG A 389 1.66 24.89 -23.31
CA ARG A 389 0.32 24.31 -23.43
C ARG A 389 -0.17 23.78 -22.08
N PRO A 390 -0.60 24.65 -21.13
CA PRO A 390 -0.82 24.28 -19.73
C PRO A 390 -1.87 23.18 -19.46
N THR A 391 -2.67 22.83 -20.47
CA THR A 391 -3.67 21.75 -20.42
C THR A 391 -3.10 20.38 -20.82
N HIS A 392 -1.82 20.32 -21.23
CA HIS A 392 -1.11 19.11 -21.64
C HIS A 392 0.07 18.82 -20.71
N LEU A 393 0.47 17.55 -20.65
CA LEU A 393 1.74 17.16 -20.05
C LEU A 393 2.90 17.67 -20.93
N ARG A 394 4.06 17.96 -20.32
CA ARG A 394 5.28 18.22 -21.11
C ARG A 394 5.68 16.95 -21.88
N ALA A 395 6.21 17.14 -23.08
CA ALA A 395 6.58 16.05 -23.97
C ALA A 395 7.61 15.06 -23.36
N ASP A 396 8.50 15.51 -22.48
CA ASP A 396 9.52 14.66 -21.84
C ASP A 396 8.94 13.72 -20.76
N VAL A 397 7.80 14.08 -20.17
CA VAL A 397 7.14 13.31 -19.12
C VAL A 397 5.83 12.67 -19.57
N ASP A 398 5.43 12.86 -20.83
CA ASP A 398 4.19 12.35 -21.40
C ASP A 398 4.39 10.98 -22.07
N ASN A 399 3.43 10.06 -21.89
CA ASN A 399 3.37 8.78 -22.59
C ASN A 399 2.22 8.72 -23.61
N ASP A 400 1.03 9.20 -23.24
CA ASP A 400 -0.20 9.03 -24.03
C ASP A 400 -1.22 10.18 -23.87
N GLY A 401 -0.77 11.34 -23.41
CA GLY A 401 -1.58 12.51 -23.11
C GLY A 401 -2.36 12.42 -21.80
N LEU A 402 -2.12 11.39 -20.98
CA LEU A 402 -2.75 11.14 -19.69
C LEU A 402 -1.76 10.59 -18.65
N HIS A 403 -1.04 9.54 -19.00
CA HIS A 403 -0.13 8.84 -18.11
C HIS A 403 1.30 9.39 -18.22
N PRO A 404 2.04 9.46 -17.10
CA PRO A 404 3.46 9.76 -17.14
C PRO A 404 4.25 8.71 -17.94
N SER A 405 5.27 9.17 -18.65
CA SER A 405 6.38 8.32 -19.10
C SER A 405 7.21 7.83 -17.90
N LEU A 406 8.20 6.97 -18.14
CA LEU A 406 9.15 6.57 -17.09
C LEU A 406 9.91 7.77 -16.51
N ALA A 407 10.27 8.74 -17.35
CA ALA A 407 10.86 10.00 -16.89
C ALA A 407 9.87 10.81 -16.05
N GLY A 408 8.59 10.83 -16.45
CA GLY A 408 7.53 11.46 -15.66
C GLY A 408 7.34 10.86 -14.28
N TYR A 409 7.30 9.53 -14.16
CA TYR A 409 7.24 8.85 -12.86
C TYR A 409 8.44 9.16 -11.97
N ARG A 410 9.63 9.25 -12.57
CA ARG A 410 10.84 9.65 -11.85
C ARG A 410 10.75 11.09 -11.33
N VAL A 411 10.32 12.03 -12.17
CA VAL A 411 10.12 13.44 -11.78
C VAL A 411 9.14 13.56 -10.62
N MET A 412 8.02 12.82 -10.65
CA MET A 412 7.06 12.79 -9.53
C MET A 412 7.68 12.31 -8.21
N ALA A 413 8.50 11.26 -8.26
CA ALA A 413 9.18 10.72 -7.09
C ALA A 413 10.27 11.64 -6.53
N GLU A 414 11.03 12.31 -7.41
CA GLU A 414 12.08 13.26 -7.03
C GLU A 414 11.50 14.56 -6.45
N ALA A 415 10.31 14.96 -6.90
CA ALA A 415 9.59 16.12 -6.38
C ALA A 415 8.96 15.88 -4.98
N PHE A 416 8.81 14.63 -4.54
CA PHE A 416 8.26 14.33 -3.22
C PHE A 416 9.20 14.89 -2.11
N PRO A 417 8.73 15.77 -1.21
CA PRO A 417 9.53 16.28 -0.11
C PRO A 417 9.63 15.23 1.02
N VAL A 418 10.73 14.47 1.03
CA VAL A 418 10.92 13.31 1.91
C VAL A 418 10.97 13.64 3.40
N ASP A 419 11.24 14.90 3.74
CA ASP A 419 11.19 15.48 5.08
C ASP A 419 9.75 15.59 5.63
N LEU A 420 8.72 15.55 4.78
CA LEU A 420 7.34 15.44 5.25
C LEU A 420 7.12 14.21 6.12
N LEU A 421 7.87 13.13 5.90
CA LEU A 421 7.76 11.88 6.65
C LEU A 421 8.25 12.00 8.10
N ASP A 422 8.96 13.08 8.45
CA ASP A 422 9.37 13.38 9.83
C ASP A 422 8.23 14.00 10.65
N LYS A 423 7.19 14.51 9.98
CA LYS A 423 6.04 15.13 10.64
C LYS A 423 5.18 14.07 11.30
N ARG A 424 4.54 14.45 12.40
CA ARG A 424 3.48 13.67 13.04
C ARG A 424 2.21 14.49 13.02
N CYS A 425 1.15 13.95 12.43
CA CYS A 425 -0.16 14.57 12.49
C CYS A 425 -0.88 14.09 13.74
N ALA A 426 -1.33 15.04 14.55
CA ALA A 426 -2.02 14.71 15.79
C ALA A 426 -3.37 14.06 15.46
N LYS A 427 -3.70 13.00 16.20
CA LYS A 427 -5.06 12.46 16.20
C LYS A 427 -5.97 13.51 16.84
N VAL A 428 -6.90 14.05 16.06
CA VAL A 428 -7.94 14.93 16.61
C VAL A 428 -9.04 14.03 17.16
N SER A 429 -9.04 13.79 18.46
CA SER A 429 -10.21 13.24 19.15
C SER A 429 -11.32 14.29 19.09
N GLY A 430 -12.49 13.88 18.58
CA GLY A 430 -13.71 14.71 18.64
C GLY A 430 -14.10 15.04 20.09
N PRO A 431 -15.01 16.01 20.29
CA PRO A 431 -15.53 16.34 21.61
C PRO A 431 -16.19 15.15 22.30
#